data_AF-A0A7W0R5C0-F1
#
_entry.id   AF-A0A7W0R5C0-F1
#
_cell.length_a   1.000
_cell.length_b   1.000
_cell.length_c   1.000
_cell.angle_alpha   90.00
_cell.angle_beta   90.00
_cell.angle_gamma   90.00
#
_symmetry.space_group_name_H-M   'P 1'
#
loop_
_entity.id
_entity.type
_entity.pdbx_description
1 polymer ?
#
loop_
_entity_poly.entity_id
_entity_poly.type
_entity_poly.pdbx_seq_one_letter_code
_entity_poly.pdbx_strand_id
1 'polypeptide(L)'
;MLALETRLAAGHWDVVESRDAVATYTLLDRAKLEAQVPQVDWAAWLSGLGAPGNACDEVVVRQPSYLSAWSEALAELPLADWKHWLVWQVVSSRSPYLSAELSAQRFDFYGRTLSGTPQQRVRWKRGISLVEGAAG
;
A
#
# COMPACT_ATOMS: atom_id res chain seq x y z
N MET A 1 3.19 -6.59 -13.44
CA MET A 1 2.59 -5.50 -12.64
C MET A 1 1.09 -5.70 -12.45
N LEU A 2 0.24 -5.60 -13.50
CA LEU A 2 -1.21 -5.82 -13.38
C LEU A 2 -1.55 -7.20 -12.79
N ALA A 3 -0.90 -8.27 -13.24
CA ALA A 3 -1.12 -9.62 -12.70
C ALA A 3 -0.83 -9.72 -11.19
N LEU A 4 0.23 -9.05 -10.69
CA LEU A 4 0.55 -8.99 -9.27
C LEU A 4 -0.53 -8.21 -8.51
N GLU A 5 -0.93 -7.05 -9.02
CA GLU A 5 -2.00 -6.25 -8.41
C GLU A 5 -3.34 -7.00 -8.38
N THR A 6 -3.68 -7.74 -9.45
CA THR A 6 -4.87 -8.61 -9.50
C THR A 6 -4.77 -9.78 -8.51
N ARG A 7 -3.59 -10.41 -8.38
CA ARG A 7 -3.36 -11.50 -7.42
C ARG A 7 -3.52 -11.03 -5.97
N LEU A 8 -3.05 -9.82 -5.65
CA LEU A 8 -3.23 -9.23 -4.33
C LEU A 8 -4.69 -8.82 -4.11
N ALA A 9 -5.32 -8.17 -5.09
CA ALA A 9 -6.71 -7.74 -5.03
C ALA A 9 -7.68 -8.90 -4.77
N ALA A 10 -7.42 -10.09 -5.32
CA ALA A 10 -8.23 -11.29 -5.07
C ALA A 10 -8.23 -11.74 -3.60
N GLY A 11 -7.22 -11.35 -2.80
CA GLY A 11 -7.16 -11.64 -1.37
C GLY A 11 -7.75 -10.54 -0.47
N HIS A 12 -8.13 -9.39 -1.03
CA HIS A 12 -8.72 -8.29 -0.25
C HIS A 12 -10.17 -8.62 0.13
N TRP A 13 -10.55 -8.23 1.34
CA TRP A 13 -11.95 -8.17 1.73
C TRP A 13 -12.70 -7.15 0.90
N ASP A 14 -14.00 -7.37 0.75
CA ASP A 14 -14.87 -6.34 0.19
C ASP A 14 -15.04 -5.16 1.17
N VAL A 15 -15.73 -4.12 0.70
CA VAL A 15 -15.95 -2.89 1.48
C VAL A 15 -16.88 -3.11 2.67
N VAL A 16 -17.76 -4.11 2.62
CA VAL A 16 -18.71 -4.40 3.70
C VAL A 16 -17.98 -5.07 4.85
N GLU A 17 -17.23 -6.13 4.57
CA GLU A 17 -16.46 -6.87 5.57
C GLU A 17 -15.35 -5.99 6.19
N SER A 18 -14.71 -5.15 5.37
CA SER A 18 -13.69 -4.19 5.85
C SER A 18 -14.19 -3.13 6.83
N ARG A 19 -15.51 -2.98 7.00
CA ARG A 19 -16.14 -2.03 7.93
C ARG A 19 -16.56 -2.66 9.25
N ASP A 20 -16.50 -3.98 9.38
CA ASP A 20 -16.81 -4.66 10.62
C ASP A 20 -15.67 -4.45 11.64
N ALA A 21 -15.98 -3.75 12.73
CA ALA A 21 -15.01 -3.41 13.77
C ALA A 21 -14.52 -4.64 14.55
N VAL A 22 -15.34 -5.68 14.65
CA VAL A 22 -14.99 -6.95 15.30
C VAL A 22 -14.10 -7.77 14.37
N ALA A 23 -14.50 -7.92 13.11
CA ALA A 23 -13.71 -8.68 12.13
C ALA A 23 -12.32 -8.07 11.89
N THR A 24 -12.23 -6.73 11.86
CA THR A 24 -10.97 -6.01 11.64
C THR A 24 -10.08 -5.91 12.89
N TYR A 25 -10.47 -6.50 14.01
CA TYR A 25 -9.66 -6.60 15.22
C TYR A 25 -9.15 -8.03 15.45
N THR A 26 -8.02 -8.37 14.82
CA THR A 26 -7.30 -9.63 15.11
C THR A 26 -5.95 -9.32 15.73
N LEU A 27 -5.85 -9.42 17.05
CA LEU A 27 -4.59 -9.20 17.77
C LEU A 27 -3.69 -10.44 17.66
N LEU A 28 -2.50 -10.25 17.11
CA LEU A 28 -1.46 -11.27 17.03
C LEU A 28 -0.22 -10.83 17.80
N ASP A 29 0.37 -11.76 18.53
CA ASP A 29 1.74 -11.60 19.01
C ASP A 29 2.75 -11.79 17.87
N ARG A 30 4.00 -11.40 18.10
CA ARG A 30 5.09 -11.52 17.12
C ARG A 30 5.24 -12.92 16.54
N ALA A 31 5.14 -13.96 17.37
CA ALA A 31 5.34 -15.34 16.95
C ALA A 31 4.24 -15.81 15.99
N LYS A 32 2.98 -15.45 16.26
CA LYS A 32 1.87 -15.75 15.34
C LYS A 32 1.98 -14.97 14.03
N LEU A 33 2.42 -13.71 14.09
CA LEU A 33 2.64 -12.90 12.89
C LEU A 33 3.72 -13.53 11.98
N GLU A 34 4.83 -13.95 12.56
CA GLU A 34 5.92 -14.64 11.85
C GLU A 34 5.46 -16.00 11.29
N ALA A 35 4.66 -16.75 12.03
CA ALA A 35 4.10 -18.01 11.56
C ALA A 35 3.12 -17.80 10.38
N GLN A 36 2.38 -16.70 10.36
CA GLN A 36 1.43 -16.38 9.29
C GLN A 36 2.12 -15.89 8.02
N VAL A 37 3.23 -15.14 8.15
CA VAL A 37 4.02 -14.62 7.03
C VAL A 37 5.51 -14.98 7.21
N PRO A 38 5.88 -16.25 7.00
CA PRO A 38 7.24 -16.71 7.23
C PRO A 38 8.25 -16.19 6.20
N GLN A 39 7.80 -15.65 5.07
CA GLN A 39 8.65 -15.12 4.01
C GLN A 39 9.22 -13.73 4.33
N VAL A 40 8.72 -13.08 5.39
CA VAL A 40 9.11 -11.71 5.76
C VAL A 40 10.04 -11.72 6.96
N ASP A 41 11.21 -11.12 6.78
CA ASP A 41 12.03 -10.69 7.91
C ASP A 41 11.42 -9.43 8.52
N TRP A 42 10.57 -9.63 9.53
CA TRP A 42 9.87 -8.57 10.22
C TRP A 42 10.81 -7.68 11.04
N ALA A 43 12.00 -8.14 11.42
CA ALA A 43 13.00 -7.29 12.08
C ALA A 43 13.64 -6.33 11.06
N ALA A 44 14.01 -6.83 9.88
CA ALA A 44 14.48 -6.00 8.77
C ALA A 44 13.40 -5.02 8.30
N TRP A 45 12.13 -5.45 8.25
CA TRP A 45 11.00 -4.58 7.92
C TRP A 45 10.87 -3.43 8.92
N LEU A 46 10.90 -3.70 10.23
CA LEU A 46 10.84 -2.68 11.28
C LEU A 46 12.03 -1.72 11.21
N SER A 47 13.23 -2.25 10.99
CA SER A 47 14.42 -1.42 10.80
C SER A 47 14.29 -0.51 9.57
N GLY A 48 13.73 -1.01 8.47
CA GLY A 48 13.49 -0.23 7.25
C GLY A 48 12.47 0.89 7.43
N LEU A 49 11.51 0.71 8.35
CA LEU A 49 10.58 1.75 8.76
C LEU A 49 11.16 2.77 9.76
N GLY A 50 12.30 2.47 10.38
CA GLY A 50 12.80 3.22 11.52
C GLY A 50 11.91 3.06 12.77
N ALA A 51 11.14 1.97 12.84
CA ALA A 51 10.29 1.65 13.98
C ALA A 51 11.12 0.94 15.08
N PRO A 52 10.75 1.06 16.37
CA PRO A 52 11.43 0.35 17.42
C PRO A 52 11.21 -1.17 17.28
N GLY A 53 12.19 -1.98 17.68
CA GLY A 53 12.17 -3.44 17.47
C GLY A 53 10.98 -4.16 18.11
N ASN A 54 10.39 -3.56 19.15
CA ASN A 54 9.23 -4.08 19.87
C ASN A 54 7.88 -3.62 19.27
N ALA A 55 7.88 -2.85 18.16
CA ALA A 55 6.64 -2.37 17.55
C ALA A 55 5.77 -3.49 16.95
N CYS A 56 6.29 -4.72 16.87
CA CYS A 56 5.53 -5.90 16.45
C CYS A 56 5.35 -6.94 17.57
N ASP A 57 5.58 -6.58 18.85
CA ASP A 57 5.32 -7.50 19.97
C ASP A 57 3.85 -7.94 19.98
N GLU A 58 2.95 -6.98 19.74
CA GLU A 58 1.54 -7.19 19.49
C GLU A 58 1.07 -6.28 18.35
N VAL A 59 0.37 -6.84 17.36
CA VAL A 59 -0.17 -6.11 16.21
C VAL A 59 -1.63 -6.47 15.96
N VAL A 60 -2.43 -5.49 15.57
CA VAL A 60 -3.79 -5.73 15.09
C VAL A 60 -3.75 -5.93 13.58
N VAL A 61 -3.93 -7.17 13.14
CA VAL A 61 -4.08 -7.53 11.73
C VAL A 61 -5.53 -7.32 11.32
N ARG A 62 -5.77 -6.30 10.48
CA ARG A 62 -7.13 -5.93 10.08
C ARG A 62 -7.80 -6.87 9.08
N GLN A 63 -7.00 -7.64 8.32
CA GLN A 63 -7.49 -8.61 7.34
C GLN A 63 -6.59 -9.85 7.38
N PRO A 64 -6.82 -10.80 8.29
CA PRO A 64 -5.94 -11.97 8.44
C PRO A 64 -5.86 -12.82 7.16
N SER A 65 -6.97 -13.02 6.45
CA SER A 65 -6.94 -13.81 5.20
C SER A 65 -6.14 -13.12 4.10
N TYR A 66 -6.19 -11.79 4.02
CA TYR A 66 -5.34 -11.03 3.10
C TYR A 66 -3.86 -11.22 3.44
N LEU A 67 -3.51 -11.19 4.73
CA LEU A 67 -2.13 -11.36 5.16
C LEU A 67 -1.58 -12.75 4.76
N SER A 68 -2.41 -13.79 4.86
CA SER A 68 -2.08 -15.13 4.35
C SER A 68 -1.97 -15.17 2.82
N ALA A 69 -2.91 -14.53 2.10
CA ALA A 69 -2.85 -14.45 0.64
C ALA A 69 -1.61 -13.68 0.13
N TRP A 70 -1.14 -12.68 0.90
CA TRP A 70 0.11 -11.96 0.62
C TRP A 70 1.34 -12.83 0.88
N SER A 71 1.37 -13.56 2.00
CA SER A 71 2.38 -14.57 2.33
C SER A 71 2.57 -15.59 1.21
N GLU A 72 1.47 -16.14 0.68
CA GLU A 72 1.49 -17.04 -0.48
C GLU A 72 2.06 -16.35 -1.73
N ALA A 73 1.58 -15.15 -2.05
CA ALA A 73 2.06 -14.42 -3.23
C ALA A 73 3.56 -14.09 -3.14
N LEU A 74 4.09 -13.83 -1.94
CA LEU A 74 5.52 -13.64 -1.72
C LEU A 74 6.34 -14.90 -2.02
N ALA A 75 5.79 -16.08 -1.74
CA ALA A 75 6.44 -17.35 -2.03
C ALA A 75 6.31 -17.75 -3.51
N GLU A 76 5.19 -17.44 -4.16
CA GLU A 76 4.87 -17.85 -5.52
C GLU A 76 5.50 -16.95 -6.59
N LEU A 77 5.50 -15.63 -6.38
CA LEU A 77 5.82 -14.66 -7.43
C LEU A 77 7.32 -14.33 -7.49
N PRO A 78 7.90 -14.15 -8.69
CA PRO A 78 9.29 -13.76 -8.84
C PRO A 78 9.61 -12.43 -8.15
N LEU A 79 10.77 -12.35 -7.48
CA LEU A 79 11.26 -11.11 -6.87
C LEU A 79 11.32 -9.92 -7.85
N ALA A 80 11.55 -10.18 -9.14
CA ALA A 80 11.55 -9.14 -10.17
C ALA A 80 10.19 -8.42 -10.27
N ASP A 81 9.07 -9.14 -10.12
CA ASP A 81 7.73 -8.55 -10.18
C ASP A 81 7.48 -7.62 -9.00
N TRP A 82 7.92 -8.02 -7.80
CA TRP A 82 7.88 -7.17 -6.60
C TRP A 82 8.73 -5.91 -6.76
N LYS A 83 9.94 -6.03 -7.30
CA LYS A 83 10.81 -4.88 -7.57
C LYS A 83 10.19 -3.91 -8.57
N HIS A 84 9.64 -4.41 -9.68
CA HIS A 84 8.97 -3.56 -10.66
C HIS A 84 7.74 -2.87 -10.08
N TRP A 85 6.93 -3.60 -9.30
CA TRP A 85 5.77 -3.04 -8.63
C TRP A 85 6.17 -1.95 -7.62
N LEU A 86 7.18 -2.17 -6.79
CA LEU A 86 7.68 -1.17 -5.83
C LEU A 86 8.23 0.08 -6.52
N VAL A 87 9.00 -0.07 -7.61
CA VAL A 87 9.46 1.07 -8.42
C VAL A 87 8.27 1.87 -8.93
N TRP A 88 7.24 1.20 -9.45
CA TRP A 88 6.02 1.87 -9.89
C TRP A 88 5.31 2.61 -8.76
N GLN A 89 5.17 2.01 -7.57
CA GLN A 89 4.57 2.68 -6.39
C GLN A 89 5.32 3.96 -6.02
N VAL A 90 6.67 3.94 -6.05
CA VAL A 90 7.49 5.12 -5.78
C VAL A 90 7.32 6.18 -6.86
N VAL A 91 7.45 5.82 -8.14
CA VAL A 91 7.30 6.78 -9.25
C VAL A 91 5.89 7.39 -9.27
N SER A 92 4.86 6.55 -9.13
CA SER A 92 3.45 6.97 -9.12
C SER A 92 3.18 7.93 -7.97
N SER A 93 3.61 7.61 -6.74
CA SER A 93 3.39 8.48 -5.56
C SER A 93 4.16 9.81 -5.62
N ARG A 94 5.33 9.84 -6.27
CA ARG A 94 6.16 11.05 -6.37
C ARG A 94 5.87 11.92 -7.60
N SER A 95 5.27 11.35 -8.66
CA SER A 95 4.97 12.07 -9.91
C SER A 95 4.22 13.41 -9.78
N PRO A 96 3.35 13.69 -8.78
CA PRO A 96 2.77 15.03 -8.60
C PRO A 96 3.79 16.14 -8.32
N TYR A 97 4.98 15.77 -7.85
CA TYR A 97 6.04 16.69 -7.38
C TYR A 97 7.24 16.77 -8.32
N LEU A 98 7.23 15.99 -9.40
CA LEU A 98 8.32 15.93 -10.39
C LEU A 98 8.05 16.90 -11.54
N SER A 99 8.50 16.56 -12.75
CA SER A 99 8.28 17.39 -13.95
C SER A 99 6.79 17.58 -14.26
N ALA A 100 6.47 18.67 -14.97
CA ALA A 100 5.11 18.94 -15.42
C ALA A 100 4.55 17.80 -16.27
N GLU A 101 5.40 17.16 -17.08
CA GLU A 101 5.04 16.00 -17.91
C GLU A 101 4.60 14.81 -17.05
N LEU A 102 5.39 14.42 -16.03
CA LEU A 102 5.04 13.30 -15.14
C LEU A 102 3.77 13.60 -14.32
N SER A 103 3.62 14.83 -13.85
CA SER A 103 2.40 15.27 -13.16
C SER A 103 1.18 15.20 -14.09
N ALA A 104 1.32 15.58 -15.36
CA ALA A 104 0.25 15.54 -16.34
C ALA A 104 -0.14 14.09 -16.70
N GLN A 105 0.84 13.21 -16.92
CA GLN A 105 0.60 11.79 -17.18
C GLN A 105 -0.10 11.10 -16.01
N ARG A 106 0.32 11.38 -14.76
CA ARG A 106 -0.40 10.90 -13.58
C ARG A 106 -1.85 11.38 -13.57
N PHE A 107 -2.07 12.66 -13.83
CA PHE A 107 -3.41 13.24 -13.82
C PHE A 107 -4.30 12.63 -14.92
N ASP A 108 -3.75 12.39 -16.10
CA ASP A 108 -4.49 11.78 -17.19
C ASP A 108 -5.05 10.40 -16.78
N PHE A 109 -4.22 9.55 -16.18
CA PHE A 109 -4.68 8.24 -15.73
C PHE A 109 -5.57 8.32 -14.48
N TYR A 110 -5.06 8.82 -13.35
CA TYR A 110 -5.78 8.74 -12.06
C TYR A 110 -6.92 9.76 -11.94
N GLY A 111 -6.75 10.95 -12.52
CA GLY A 111 -7.72 12.03 -12.47
C GLY A 111 -8.77 11.89 -13.55
N ARG A 112 -8.36 11.81 -14.81
CA ARG A 112 -9.29 11.80 -15.95
C ARG A 112 -9.86 10.41 -16.22
N THR A 113 -9.03 9.40 -16.45
CA THR A 113 -9.52 8.05 -16.80
C THR A 113 -10.25 7.37 -15.64
N LEU A 114 -9.65 7.33 -14.44
CA LEU A 114 -10.25 6.61 -13.31
C LEU A 114 -11.31 7.40 -12.57
N SER A 115 -11.13 8.73 -12.42
CA SER A 115 -11.99 9.57 -11.58
C SER A 115 -12.90 10.52 -12.36
N GLY A 116 -12.84 10.52 -13.70
CA GLY A 116 -13.67 11.39 -14.55
C GLY A 116 -13.40 12.89 -14.43
N THR A 117 -12.30 13.29 -13.76
CA THR A 117 -11.98 14.70 -13.54
C THR A 117 -11.44 15.33 -14.83
N PRO A 118 -12.09 16.36 -15.39
CA PRO A 118 -11.76 16.85 -16.74
C PRO A 118 -10.40 17.58 -16.79
N GLN A 119 -10.06 18.33 -15.74
CA GLN A 119 -8.89 19.19 -15.69
C GLN A 119 -8.15 19.13 -14.36
N GLN A 120 -6.82 19.20 -14.41
CA GLN A 120 -5.99 19.20 -13.22
C GLN A 120 -6.18 20.51 -12.46
N ARG A 121 -6.27 20.42 -11.13
CA ARG A 121 -6.32 21.62 -10.28
C ARG A 121 -5.12 22.53 -10.54
N VAL A 122 -5.39 23.83 -10.63
CA VAL A 122 -4.35 24.87 -10.72
C VAL A 122 -3.34 24.75 -9.59
N ARG A 123 -2.09 25.18 -9.87
CA ARG A 123 -0.93 24.88 -9.02
C ARG A 123 -1.10 25.28 -7.55
N TRP A 124 -1.64 26.48 -7.29
CA TRP A 124 -1.83 26.96 -5.91
C TRP A 124 -2.80 26.09 -5.10
N LYS A 125 -3.88 25.59 -5.71
CA LYS A 125 -4.81 24.65 -5.04
C LYS A 125 -4.15 23.31 -4.72
N ARG A 126 -3.24 22.83 -5.57
CA ARG A 126 -2.43 21.63 -5.28
C ARG A 126 -1.42 21.88 -4.15
N GLY A 127 -0.84 23.08 -4.11
CA GLY A 127 0.04 23.52 -3.01
C GLY A 127 -0.69 23.55 -1.67
N ILE A 128 -1.92 24.06 -1.64
CA ILE A 128 -2.76 24.03 -0.43
C ILE A 128 -3.01 22.59 0.02
N SER A 129 -3.42 21.69 -0.87
CA SER A 129 -3.63 20.28 -0.48
C SER A 129 -2.36 19.57 0.02
N LEU A 130 -1.18 19.99 -0.44
CA LEU A 130 0.08 19.49 0.12
C LEU A 130 0.27 19.95 1.57
N VAL A 131 0.02 21.24 1.85
CA VAL A 131 0.14 21.80 3.20
C VAL A 131 -0.91 21.19 4.13
N GLU A 132 -2.17 21.11 3.69
CA GLU A 132 -3.26 20.46 4.43
C GLU A 132 -2.92 18.99 4.75
N GLY A 133 -2.40 18.24 3.77
CA GLY A 133 -2.03 16.83 3.99
C GLY A 133 -0.80 16.62 4.88
N ALA A 134 0.06 17.63 5.03
CA ALA A 134 1.27 17.54 5.86
C ALA A 134 1.07 18.04 7.30
N ALA A 135 0.11 18.95 7.52
CA ALA A 135 -0.12 19.62 8.81
C ALA A 135 -1.52 19.38 9.40
N GLY A 136 -2.33 18.53 8.77
CA GLY A 136 -3.70 18.19 9.19
C GLY A 136 -3.76 17.19 10.33
#